data_AF-A0A838DN45-F1
#
_entry.id   AF-A0A838DN45-F1
#
_cell.length_a   1.000
_cell.length_b   1.000
_cell.length_c   1.000
_cell.angle_alpha   90.00
_cell.angle_beta   90.00
_cell.angle_gamma   90.00
#
_symmetry.space_group_name_H-M   'P 1'
#
loop_
_entity.id
_entity.type
_entity.pdbx_description
1 polymer ?
#
loop_
_entity_poly.entity_id
_entity_poly.type
_entity_poly.pdbx_seq_one_letter_code
_entity_poly.pdbx_strand_id
1 'polypeptide(L)'
;MADLATRLHMTYVSDGRGDLRETFGPEDIFNYAYALLHAPGYRARYAAFLKIDFPRLPLPTQPTLFQKLCGAGEKLVSLHLLQAQPPVITGYPVAGTDIVEDVRYMPCEHDARQGRVWINATQYFEAVPRQVWHFELGGYHICHKWLKDRKRQRLSHGDLAHYQRMVAALAETVSVMAEIDEIFHSML
;
A
#
# COMPACT_ATOMS: atom_id res chain seq x y z
N MET A 1 20.42 14.09 10.81
CA MET A 1 19.78 15.26 10.16
C MET A 1 20.77 16.18 9.48
N ALA A 2 21.90 16.53 10.13
CA ALA A 2 22.96 17.34 9.52
C ALA A 2 23.40 16.82 8.14
N ASP A 3 23.74 15.53 8.02
CA ASP A 3 24.18 14.95 6.74
C ASP A 3 23.15 15.05 5.61
N LEU A 4 21.87 14.88 5.92
CA LEU A 4 20.78 14.98 4.93
C LEU A 4 20.57 16.43 4.51
N ALA A 5 20.57 17.36 5.46
CA ALA A 5 20.50 18.79 5.19
C ALA A 5 21.66 19.26 4.28
N THR A 6 22.88 18.82 4.57
CA THR A 6 24.06 19.13 3.75
C THR A 6 23.93 18.57 2.33
N ARG A 7 23.49 17.31 2.17
CA ARG A 7 23.34 16.68 0.85
C ARG A 7 22.25 17.29 0.00
N LEU A 8 21.14 17.70 0.62
CA LEU A 8 19.99 18.26 -0.09
C LEU A 8 20.07 19.78 -0.26
N HIS A 9 21.03 20.45 0.38
CA HIS A 9 21.07 21.91 0.47
C HIS A 9 19.76 22.49 1.02
N MET A 10 19.18 21.82 2.02
CA MET A 10 17.92 22.20 2.67
C MET A 10 18.12 22.36 4.18
N THR A 11 17.29 23.18 4.81
CA THR A 11 17.29 23.41 6.26
C THR A 11 16.33 22.46 6.95
N TYR A 12 16.76 21.84 8.05
CA TYR A 12 15.88 21.02 8.87
C TYR A 12 15.04 21.90 9.80
N VAL A 13 13.72 21.69 9.79
CA VAL A 13 12.81 22.25 10.80
C VAL A 13 12.49 21.18 11.85
N SER A 14 12.41 21.58 13.12
CA SER A 14 12.32 20.63 14.24
C SER A 14 10.93 20.01 14.44
N ASP A 15 9.89 20.53 13.80
CA ASP A 15 8.51 20.09 13.97
C ASP A 15 7.74 20.13 12.64
N GLY A 16 6.80 19.19 12.49
CA GLY A 16 5.93 19.07 11.32
C GLY A 16 6.65 18.78 10.00
N ARG A 17 6.21 19.46 8.93
CA ARG A 17 6.73 19.36 7.56
C ARG A 17 7.44 20.63 7.15
N GLY A 18 8.40 20.49 6.24
CA GLY A 18 8.93 21.60 5.47
C GLY A 18 8.15 21.83 4.17
N ASP A 19 8.66 22.71 3.33
CA ASP A 19 8.13 22.99 1.98
C ASP A 19 8.69 22.06 0.89
N LEU A 20 9.61 21.16 1.26
CA LEU A 20 10.34 20.25 0.38
C LEU A 20 11.13 20.95 -0.75
N ARG A 21 11.42 22.24 -0.59
CA ARG A 21 12.23 23.07 -1.51
C ARG A 21 13.44 23.63 -0.80
N GLU A 22 13.20 24.35 0.27
CA GLU A 22 14.22 24.97 1.13
C GLU A 22 14.29 24.28 2.49
N THR A 23 13.19 23.66 2.93
CA THR A 23 13.07 23.06 4.26
C THR A 23 12.49 21.64 4.24
N PHE A 24 12.86 20.83 5.23
CA PHE A 24 12.25 19.52 5.50
C PHE A 24 12.13 19.29 7.00
N GLY A 25 11.09 18.55 7.41
CA GLY A 25 10.78 18.27 8.81
C GLY A 25 10.76 16.78 9.16
N PRO A 26 10.48 16.43 10.42
CA PRO A 26 10.35 15.04 10.87
C PRO A 26 9.29 14.23 10.10
N GLU A 27 8.17 14.83 9.71
CA GLU A 27 7.14 14.13 8.92
C GLU A 27 7.61 13.79 7.51
N ASP A 28 8.40 14.67 6.88
CA ASP A 28 8.97 14.40 5.55
C ASP A 28 9.94 13.21 5.60
N ILE A 29 10.74 13.13 6.67
CA ILE A 29 11.67 12.02 6.89
C ILE A 29 10.89 10.72 7.13
N PHE A 30 9.81 10.77 7.90
CA PHE A 30 8.92 9.63 8.10
C PHE A 30 8.34 9.14 6.77
N ASN A 31 7.78 10.05 5.96
CA ASN A 31 7.21 9.72 4.67
C ASN A 31 8.26 9.16 3.71
N TYR A 32 9.45 9.77 3.66
CA TYR A 32 10.60 9.27 2.90
C TYR A 32 10.97 7.84 3.29
N ALA A 33 11.11 7.57 4.59
CA ALA A 33 11.38 6.23 5.10
C ALA A 33 10.27 5.26 4.73
N TYR A 34 9.01 5.68 4.88
CA TYR A 34 7.84 4.87 4.55
C TYR A 34 7.82 4.47 3.08
N ALA A 35 8.14 5.40 2.17
CA ALA A 35 8.23 5.12 0.74
C ALA A 35 9.29 4.06 0.44
N LEU A 36 10.53 4.25 0.89
CA LEU A 36 11.62 3.32 0.61
C LEU A 36 11.37 1.91 1.15
N LEU A 37 10.79 1.79 2.34
CA LEU A 37 10.45 0.49 2.92
C LEU A 37 9.35 -0.25 2.12
N HIS A 38 8.60 0.46 1.28
CA HIS A 38 7.62 -0.11 0.37
C HIS A 38 8.14 -0.31 -1.07
N ALA A 39 9.36 0.12 -1.40
CA ALA A 39 9.94 -0.09 -2.72
C ALA A 39 10.34 -1.58 -2.93
N PRO A 40 9.76 -2.29 -3.91
CA PRO A 40 10.10 -3.69 -4.19
C PRO A 40 11.60 -3.93 -4.44
N GLY A 41 12.24 -3.08 -5.24
CA GLY A 41 13.65 -3.12 -5.57
C GLY A 41 14.55 -2.90 -4.34
N TYR A 42 14.18 -1.98 -3.44
CA TYR A 42 14.88 -1.82 -2.16
C TYR A 42 14.79 -3.09 -1.32
N ARG A 43 13.58 -3.62 -1.13
CA ARG A 43 13.34 -4.83 -0.32
C ARG A 43 14.09 -6.04 -0.89
N ALA A 44 14.11 -6.19 -2.21
CA ALA A 44 14.84 -7.27 -2.88
C ALA A 44 16.36 -7.12 -2.72
N ARG A 45 16.89 -5.92 -2.99
CA ARG A 45 18.33 -5.62 -2.92
C ARG A 45 18.90 -5.82 -1.52
N TYR A 46 18.15 -5.45 -0.49
CA TYR A 46 18.61 -5.49 0.91
C TYR A 46 17.99 -6.64 1.72
N ALA A 47 17.34 -7.63 1.09
CA ALA A 47 16.59 -8.69 1.75
C ALA A 47 17.37 -9.46 2.83
N ALA A 48 18.65 -9.74 2.60
CA ALA A 48 19.49 -10.44 3.58
C ALA A 48 19.72 -9.61 4.85
N PHE A 49 19.94 -8.30 4.70
CA PHE A 49 20.16 -7.37 5.82
C PHE A 49 18.87 -7.09 6.59
N LEU A 50 17.75 -6.90 5.89
CA LEU A 50 16.44 -6.65 6.49
C LEU A 50 15.94 -7.79 7.39
N LYS A 51 16.51 -9.00 7.25
CA LYS A 51 16.19 -10.16 8.11
C LYS A 51 16.99 -10.18 9.42
N ILE A 52 18.11 -9.46 9.50
CA ILE A 52 19.11 -9.62 10.55
C ILE A 52 19.27 -8.34 11.39
N ASP A 53 19.08 -7.17 10.79
CA ASP A 53 19.31 -5.86 11.44
C ASP A 53 18.27 -4.83 10.97
N PHE A 54 18.27 -3.65 11.60
CA PHE A 54 17.38 -2.55 11.25
C PHE A 54 17.61 -2.06 9.80
N PRO A 55 16.55 -1.62 9.10
CA PRO A 55 16.68 -1.07 7.75
C PRO A 55 17.60 0.14 7.72
N ARG A 56 18.51 0.17 6.74
CA ARG A 56 19.36 1.33 6.44
C ARG A 56 18.84 2.03 5.19
N LEU A 57 18.50 3.29 5.31
CA LEU A 57 17.91 4.06 4.21
C LEU A 57 19.03 4.75 3.43
N PRO A 58 19.13 4.58 2.10
CA PRO A 58 20.01 5.39 1.28
C PRO A 58 19.68 6.88 1.48
N LEU A 59 20.68 7.75 1.39
CA LEU A 59 20.45 9.20 1.43
C LEU A 59 20.37 9.72 0.00
N PRO A 60 19.29 10.42 -0.38
CA PRO A 60 19.19 11.00 -1.71
C PRO A 60 20.19 12.15 -1.86
N THR A 61 20.74 12.28 -3.05
CA THR A 61 21.63 13.38 -3.43
C THR A 61 20.90 14.47 -4.19
N GLN A 62 19.73 14.16 -4.74
CA GLN A 62 18.90 15.09 -5.50
C GLN A 62 17.65 15.49 -4.68
N PRO A 63 17.45 16.78 -4.39
CA PRO A 63 16.27 17.28 -3.68
C PRO A 63 14.94 16.87 -4.35
N THR A 64 14.93 16.82 -5.67
CA THR A 64 13.77 16.40 -6.46
C THR A 64 13.37 14.94 -6.21
N LEU A 65 14.35 14.04 -6.03
CA LEU A 65 14.07 12.63 -5.71
C LEU A 65 13.57 12.48 -4.27
N PHE A 66 14.16 13.23 -3.34
CA PHE A 66 13.69 13.29 -1.95
C PHE A 66 12.24 13.76 -1.87
N GLN A 67 11.91 14.87 -2.54
CA GLN A 67 10.55 15.42 -2.60
C GLN A 67 9.54 14.41 -3.16
N LYS A 68 9.87 13.76 -4.28
CA LYS A 68 9.00 12.74 -4.89
C LYS A 68 8.74 11.57 -3.95
N LEU A 69 9.78 11.08 -3.26
CA LEU A 69 9.64 10.00 -2.29
C LEU A 69 8.85 10.41 -1.05
N CYS A 70 9.02 11.64 -0.55
CA CYS A 70 8.19 12.18 0.53
C CYS A 70 6.71 12.20 0.12
N GLY A 71 6.40 12.72 -1.07
CA GLY A 71 5.02 12.76 -1.58
C GLY A 71 4.40 11.38 -1.79
N ALA A 72 5.16 10.43 -2.36
CA ALA A 72 4.69 9.06 -2.54
C ALA A 72 4.50 8.33 -1.19
N GLY A 73 5.41 8.57 -0.23
CA GLY A 73 5.32 8.04 1.12
C GLY A 73 4.10 8.56 1.88
N GLU A 74 3.83 9.86 1.79
CA GLU A 74 2.62 10.47 2.34
C GLU A 74 1.36 9.82 1.74
N LYS A 75 1.33 9.64 0.42
CA LYS A 75 0.21 9.00 -0.27
C LYS A 75 -0.03 7.59 0.25
N LEU A 76 1.03 6.80 0.43
CA LEU A 76 0.93 5.46 1.05
C LEU A 76 0.38 5.51 2.49
N VAL A 77 0.87 6.43 3.31
CA VAL A 77 0.37 6.60 4.69
C VAL A 77 -1.12 6.90 4.69
N SER A 78 -1.56 7.84 3.85
CA SER A 78 -2.97 8.22 3.73
C SER A 78 -3.87 7.05 3.27
N LEU A 79 -3.38 6.24 2.32
CA LEU A 79 -4.06 5.02 1.86
C LEU A 79 -4.16 3.97 2.97
N HIS A 80 -3.08 3.71 3.70
CA HIS A 80 -3.05 2.70 4.76
C HIS A 80 -3.83 3.08 6.01
N LEU A 81 -4.05 4.38 6.23
CA LEU A 81 -4.98 4.90 7.23
C LEU A 81 -6.43 4.99 6.72
N LEU A 82 -6.69 4.63 5.45
CA LEU A 82 -7.98 4.79 4.76
C LEU A 82 -8.54 6.23 4.81
N GLN A 83 -7.65 7.22 4.91
CA GLN A 83 -8.00 8.64 4.84
C GLN A 83 -8.19 9.05 3.38
N ALA A 84 -7.25 8.64 2.52
CA ALA A 84 -7.47 8.65 1.07
C ALA A 84 -8.51 7.58 0.71
N GLN A 85 -9.49 7.95 -0.10
CA GLN A 85 -10.55 7.06 -0.56
C GLN A 85 -10.54 7.01 -2.08
N PRO A 86 -9.66 6.19 -2.68
CA PRO A 86 -9.72 5.93 -4.11
C PRO A 86 -11.11 5.41 -4.51
N PRO A 87 -11.53 5.63 -5.77
CA PRO A 87 -12.78 5.09 -6.26
C PRO A 87 -12.86 3.57 -6.03
N VAL A 88 -14.04 3.09 -5.62
CA VAL A 88 -14.30 1.66 -5.48
C VAL A 88 -14.18 0.99 -6.86
N ILE A 89 -13.35 -0.04 -6.94
CA ILE A 89 -13.10 -0.80 -8.18
C ILE A 89 -13.85 -2.13 -8.26
N THR A 90 -14.51 -2.53 -7.17
CA THR A 90 -15.17 -3.84 -7.03
C THR A 90 -16.67 -3.71 -6.88
N GLY A 91 -17.43 -4.63 -7.48
CA GLY A 91 -18.87 -4.79 -7.22
C GLY A 91 -19.18 -5.89 -6.20
N TYR A 92 -20.39 -5.88 -5.66
CA TYR A 92 -20.95 -6.97 -4.85
C TYR A 92 -22.41 -7.20 -5.28
N PRO A 93 -22.64 -7.87 -6.44
CA PRO A 93 -23.91 -7.78 -7.16
C PRO A 93 -24.99 -8.74 -6.66
N VAL A 94 -24.64 -9.78 -5.89
CA VAL A 94 -25.57 -10.85 -5.49
C VAL A 94 -26.05 -10.62 -4.06
N ALA A 95 -27.34 -10.34 -3.90
CA ALA A 95 -28.00 -10.29 -2.61
C ALA A 95 -28.12 -11.70 -1.99
N GLY A 96 -28.10 -11.80 -0.65
CA GLY A 96 -28.14 -13.09 0.03
C GLY A 96 -27.98 -12.97 1.54
N THR A 97 -27.34 -13.97 2.15
CA THR A 97 -27.18 -14.06 3.61
C THR A 97 -26.07 -13.15 4.13
N ASP A 98 -25.11 -12.80 3.26
CA ASP A 98 -23.87 -12.10 3.57
C ASP A 98 -23.01 -12.83 4.62
N ILE A 99 -23.26 -14.13 4.81
CA ILE A 99 -22.49 -14.96 5.75
C ILE A 99 -21.22 -15.44 5.04
N VAL A 100 -20.08 -15.23 5.69
CA VAL A 100 -18.79 -15.74 5.21
C VAL A 100 -18.66 -17.21 5.59
N GLU A 101 -18.56 -18.10 4.62
CA GLU A 101 -18.49 -19.56 4.82
C GLU A 101 -17.16 -20.12 4.29
N ASP A 102 -16.87 -19.83 3.03
CA ASP A 102 -15.72 -20.33 2.30
C ASP A 102 -15.16 -19.22 1.40
N VAL A 103 -14.00 -18.70 1.78
CA VAL A 103 -13.35 -17.60 1.07
C VAL A 103 -12.45 -18.19 -0.01
N ARG A 104 -12.78 -17.93 -1.29
CA ARG A 104 -11.98 -18.40 -2.42
C ARG A 104 -11.93 -17.37 -3.54
N TYR A 105 -10.78 -17.29 -4.20
CA TYR A 105 -10.59 -16.44 -5.36
C TYR A 105 -10.67 -17.27 -6.64
N MET A 106 -11.47 -16.82 -7.60
CA MET A 106 -11.60 -17.41 -8.92
C MET A 106 -11.24 -16.37 -9.99
N PRO A 107 -10.18 -16.56 -10.78
CA PRO A 107 -9.86 -15.69 -11.91
C PRO A 107 -11.01 -15.60 -12.91
N CYS A 108 -11.18 -14.44 -13.55
CA CYS A 108 -12.12 -14.29 -14.65
C CYS A 108 -11.59 -15.01 -15.91
N GLU A 109 -12.46 -15.74 -16.62
CA GLU A 109 -12.06 -16.50 -17.82
C GLU A 109 -11.47 -15.64 -18.93
N HIS A 110 -11.99 -14.42 -19.12
CA HIS A 110 -11.57 -13.50 -20.18
C HIS A 110 -10.53 -12.46 -19.71
N ASP A 111 -10.19 -12.41 -18.42
CA ASP A 111 -9.17 -11.50 -17.89
C ASP A 111 -8.52 -12.07 -16.62
N ALA A 112 -7.40 -12.78 -16.78
CA ALA A 112 -6.67 -13.40 -15.68
C ALA A 112 -6.06 -12.38 -14.68
N ARG A 113 -6.07 -11.08 -14.99
CA ARG A 113 -5.57 -10.02 -14.09
C ARG A 113 -6.56 -9.69 -12.97
N GLN A 114 -7.80 -10.16 -13.06
CA GLN A 114 -8.84 -9.94 -12.07
C GLN A 114 -9.71 -11.18 -11.88
N GLY A 115 -10.57 -11.16 -10.87
CA GLY A 115 -11.36 -12.31 -10.49
C GLY A 115 -12.47 -11.98 -9.49
N ARG A 116 -13.12 -13.05 -9.05
CA ARG A 116 -14.17 -13.02 -8.04
C ARG A 116 -13.63 -13.56 -6.72
N VAL A 117 -13.84 -12.80 -5.64
CA VAL A 117 -13.64 -13.30 -4.27
C VAL A 117 -14.99 -13.75 -3.73
N TRP A 118 -15.20 -15.05 -3.71
CA TRP A 118 -16.38 -15.66 -3.13
C TRP A 118 -16.28 -15.64 -1.62
N ILE A 119 -17.39 -15.35 -0.95
CA ILE A 119 -17.52 -15.48 0.50
C ILE A 119 -18.34 -16.72 0.90
N ASN A 120 -19.16 -17.24 -0.02
CA ASN A 120 -19.97 -18.44 0.14
C ASN A 120 -20.31 -19.07 -1.24
N ALA A 121 -21.33 -19.92 -1.32
CA ALA A 121 -21.70 -20.59 -2.56
C ALA A 121 -22.28 -19.65 -3.65
N THR A 122 -22.86 -18.51 -3.27
CA THR A 122 -23.62 -17.66 -4.20
C THR A 122 -23.12 -16.21 -4.28
N GLN A 123 -22.48 -15.70 -3.23
CA GLN A 123 -22.09 -14.29 -3.12
C GLN A 123 -20.59 -14.10 -3.24
N TYR A 124 -20.21 -13.03 -3.95
CA TYR A 124 -18.82 -12.70 -4.24
C TYR A 124 -18.63 -11.20 -4.46
N PHE A 125 -17.40 -10.73 -4.21
CA PHE A 125 -16.90 -9.46 -4.74
C PHE A 125 -16.35 -9.69 -6.14
N GLU A 126 -16.72 -8.86 -7.11
CA GLU A 126 -16.24 -8.94 -8.49
C GLU A 126 -15.17 -7.88 -8.79
N ALA A 127 -14.47 -8.07 -9.91
CA ALA A 127 -13.41 -7.18 -10.38
C ALA A 127 -12.27 -6.96 -9.36
N VAL A 128 -12.00 -7.95 -8.51
CA VAL A 128 -10.88 -7.90 -7.56
C VAL A 128 -9.58 -8.16 -8.34
N PRO A 129 -8.61 -7.24 -8.37
CA PRO A 129 -7.35 -7.47 -9.06
C PRO A 129 -6.57 -8.63 -8.44
N ARG A 130 -6.00 -9.49 -9.28
CA ARG A 130 -5.21 -10.66 -8.86
C ARG A 130 -4.03 -10.25 -7.97
N GLN A 131 -3.36 -9.16 -8.32
CA GLN A 131 -2.22 -8.66 -7.53
C GLN A 131 -2.65 -8.18 -6.14
N VAL A 132 -3.84 -7.58 -6.01
CA VAL A 132 -4.40 -7.17 -4.72
C VAL A 132 -4.79 -8.37 -3.87
N TRP A 133 -5.39 -9.39 -4.48
CA TRP A 133 -5.70 -10.65 -3.79
C TRP A 133 -4.45 -11.31 -3.20
N HIS A 134 -3.36 -11.33 -3.97
CA HIS A 134 -2.08 -11.89 -3.54
C HIS A 134 -1.21 -10.93 -2.74
N PHE A 135 -1.65 -9.70 -2.49
CA PHE A 135 -0.86 -8.72 -1.75
C PHE A 135 -0.63 -9.19 -0.31
N GLU A 136 0.63 -9.28 0.08
CA GLU A 136 1.06 -9.77 1.40
C GLU A 136 1.70 -8.68 2.25
N LEU A 137 1.28 -8.61 3.50
CA LEU A 137 1.95 -7.82 4.54
C LEU A 137 2.19 -8.70 5.76
N GLY A 138 3.45 -8.82 6.19
CA GLY A 138 3.81 -9.68 7.32
C GLY A 138 3.48 -11.17 7.12
N GLY A 139 3.46 -11.66 5.88
CA GLY A 139 3.06 -13.03 5.53
C GLY A 139 1.56 -13.28 5.48
N TYR A 140 0.74 -12.23 5.61
CA TYR A 140 -0.71 -12.33 5.50
C TYR A 140 -1.20 -11.74 4.18
N HIS A 141 -1.97 -12.52 3.41
CA HIS A 141 -2.78 -12.00 2.31
C HIS A 141 -3.93 -11.16 2.89
N ILE A 142 -3.84 -9.84 2.79
CA ILE A 142 -4.70 -8.91 3.54
C ILE A 142 -6.18 -9.10 3.23
N CYS A 143 -6.54 -9.13 1.94
CA CYS A 143 -7.93 -9.34 1.50
C CYS A 143 -8.49 -10.68 1.98
N HIS A 144 -7.73 -11.76 1.82
CA HIS A 144 -8.14 -13.09 2.27
C HIS A 144 -8.31 -13.15 3.79
N LYS A 145 -7.32 -12.63 4.55
CA LYS A 145 -7.33 -12.65 6.01
C LYS A 145 -8.53 -11.90 6.58
N TRP A 146 -8.83 -10.70 6.05
CA TRP A 146 -9.94 -9.87 6.53
C TRP A 146 -11.30 -10.60 6.47
N LEU A 147 -11.56 -11.34 5.39
CA LEU A 147 -12.77 -12.15 5.23
C LEU A 147 -12.71 -13.41 6.10
N LYS A 148 -11.56 -14.10 6.13
CA LYS A 148 -11.37 -15.32 6.93
C LYS A 148 -11.60 -15.08 8.42
N ASP A 149 -11.17 -13.94 8.96
CA ASP A 149 -11.37 -13.56 10.37
C ASP A 149 -12.85 -13.33 10.70
N ARG A 150 -13.72 -13.21 9.69
CA ARG A 150 -15.18 -13.07 9.79
C ARG A 150 -15.95 -14.34 9.42
N LYS A 151 -15.29 -15.49 9.36
CA LYS A 151 -15.95 -16.77 9.05
C LYS A 151 -17.10 -17.04 10.04
N ARG A 152 -18.25 -17.45 9.51
CA ARG A 152 -19.55 -17.65 10.18
C ARG A 152 -20.23 -16.37 10.67
N GLN A 153 -19.72 -15.19 10.33
CA GLN A 153 -20.35 -13.91 10.64
C GLN A 153 -21.05 -13.37 9.39
N ARG A 154 -22.12 -12.59 9.62
CA ARG A 154 -22.81 -11.84 8.58
C ARG A 154 -22.12 -10.48 8.38
N LEU A 155 -21.75 -10.16 7.15
CA LEU A 155 -21.21 -8.84 6.80
C LEU A 155 -22.35 -7.80 6.78
N SER A 156 -22.16 -6.71 7.52
CA SER A 156 -23.05 -5.54 7.43
C SER A 156 -22.79 -4.75 6.14
N HIS A 157 -23.68 -3.82 5.81
CA HIS A 157 -23.42 -2.86 4.72
C HIS A 157 -22.11 -2.09 4.93
N GLY A 158 -21.80 -1.74 6.18
CA GLY A 158 -20.53 -1.08 6.54
C GLY A 158 -19.32 -1.96 6.30
N ASP A 159 -19.43 -3.27 6.57
CA ASP A 159 -18.37 -4.26 6.30
C ASP A 159 -18.11 -4.42 4.81
N LEU A 160 -19.18 -4.55 4.00
CA LEU A 160 -19.08 -4.65 2.55
C LEU A 160 -18.38 -3.41 1.97
N ALA A 161 -18.85 -2.22 2.33
CA ALA A 161 -18.26 -0.96 1.88
C ALA A 161 -16.80 -0.80 2.36
N HIS A 162 -16.49 -1.22 3.59
CA HIS A 162 -15.13 -1.19 4.13
C HIS A 162 -14.20 -2.13 3.35
N TYR A 163 -14.63 -3.35 3.06
CA TYR A 163 -13.85 -4.30 2.27
C TYR A 163 -13.55 -3.77 0.87
N GLN A 164 -14.55 -3.19 0.20
CA GLN A 164 -14.37 -2.56 -1.12
C GLN A 164 -13.37 -1.39 -1.08
N ARG A 165 -13.44 -0.52 -0.05
CA ARG A 165 -12.46 0.56 0.14
C ARG A 165 -11.06 0.03 0.41
N MET A 166 -10.93 -1.04 1.20
CA MET A 166 -9.64 -1.68 1.46
C MET A 166 -9.04 -2.24 0.16
N VAL A 167 -9.83 -2.92 -0.67
CA VAL A 167 -9.37 -3.43 -1.99
C VAL A 167 -8.92 -2.27 -2.89
N ALA A 168 -9.67 -1.17 -2.94
CA ALA A 168 -9.30 0.01 -3.72
C ALA A 168 -8.00 0.68 -3.20
N ALA A 169 -7.85 0.80 -1.88
CA ALA A 169 -6.64 1.34 -1.27
C ALA A 169 -5.42 0.47 -1.58
N LEU A 170 -5.55 -0.86 -1.50
CA LEU A 170 -4.47 -1.80 -1.84
C LEU A 170 -4.11 -1.77 -3.34
N ALA A 171 -5.10 -1.59 -4.22
CA ALA A 171 -4.84 -1.39 -5.65
C ALA A 171 -4.00 -0.13 -5.88
N GLU A 172 -4.34 0.97 -5.22
CA GLU A 172 -3.57 2.22 -5.32
C GLU A 172 -2.19 2.10 -4.66
N THR A 173 -2.07 1.40 -3.53
CA THR A 173 -0.78 1.08 -2.90
C THR A 173 0.14 0.38 -3.87
N VAL A 174 -0.36 -0.60 -4.64
CA VAL A 174 0.43 -1.31 -5.65
C VAL A 174 0.94 -0.34 -6.74
N SER A 175 0.10 0.57 -7.23
CA SER A 175 0.50 1.58 -8.21
C SER A 175 1.59 2.50 -7.66
N VAL A 176 1.41 3.01 -6.44
CA VAL A 176 2.39 3.91 -5.80
C VAL A 176 3.69 3.19 -5.50
N MET A 177 3.65 1.91 -5.12
CA MET A 177 4.87 1.11 -4.94
C MET A 177 5.68 0.98 -6.23
N ALA A 178 5.03 0.88 -7.39
CA ALA A 178 5.72 0.86 -8.68
C ALA A 178 6.38 2.21 -8.99
N GLU A 179 5.68 3.33 -8.77
CA GLU A 179 6.23 4.69 -8.92
C GLU A 179 7.45 4.91 -8.02
N ILE A 180 7.36 4.50 -6.75
CA ILE A 180 8.47 4.57 -5.79
C ILE A 180 9.66 3.74 -6.31
N ASP A 181 9.41 2.56 -6.87
CA ASP A 181 10.48 1.69 -7.35
C ASP A 181 11.23 2.31 -8.52
N GLU A 182 10.53 2.96 -9.45
CA GLU A 182 11.15 3.72 -10.54
C GLU A 182 12.05 4.83 -10.00
N ILE A 183 11.56 5.58 -9.00
CA ILE A 183 12.34 6.64 -8.34
C ILE A 183 13.56 6.03 -7.63
N PHE A 184 13.40 4.92 -6.91
CA PHE A 184 14.50 4.25 -6.22
C PHE A 184 15.59 3.78 -7.19
N HIS A 185 15.23 3.22 -8.33
CA HIS A 185 16.21 2.82 -9.36
C HIS A 185 16.96 4.02 -9.94
N SER A 186 16.35 5.20 -10.02
CA SER A 186 17.01 6.44 -10.46
C SER A 186 17.99 7.03 -9.44
N MET A 187 17.99 6.52 -8.20
CA MET A 187 18.93 6.91 -7.14
C MET A 187 20.20 6.05 -7.11
N LEU A 188 20.18 4.89 -7.77
CA LEU A 188 21.30 3.93 -7.83
C LEU A 188 22.29 4.30 -8.92
#